data_AF-A0AAU0YK57-F1
#
_entry.id   AF-A0AAU0YK57-F1
#
_cell.length_a   1.000
_cell.length_b   1.000
_cell.length_c   1.000
_cell.angle_alpha   90.00
_cell.angle_beta   90.00
_cell.angle_gamma   90.00
#
_symmetry.space_group_name_H-M   'P 1'
#
loop_
_entity.id
_entity.type
_entity.pdbx_description
1 polymer ?
#
loop_
_entity_poly.entity_id
_entity_poly.type
_entity_poly.pdbx_seq_one_letter_code
_entity_poly.pdbx_strand_id
1 'polypeptide(L)'
;MRASDAERERVAEVLREAVAEGRLQMEEFEQRLDATYKARTHSELEPLVRDLPAPGGVVAPVGQGGSPARTGSTGVDWAARVGGPATSTGAFAFWGGFRRKGTWTVARKFTAFAMWGGGEIDLREARFEDREVVVRCFTIMGGMQVTVPPELDVEVRGIGIMGGFGDRASGEGIPSPGSPRVRITGFALMGGVDVERKRTKAEKERERERARQLKKGSGED
;
A
#
# COMPACT_ATOMS: atom_id res chain seq x y z
N MET A 1 7.43 -28.62 -20.57
CA MET A 1 6.39 -28.66 -19.51
C MET A 1 5.36 -27.58 -19.81
N ARG A 2 4.04 -27.86 -19.69
CA ARG A 2 3.00 -26.84 -19.91
C ARG A 2 3.04 -25.81 -18.78
N ALA A 3 2.86 -24.53 -19.12
CA ALA A 3 2.78 -23.47 -18.13
C ALA A 3 1.44 -23.52 -17.38
N SER A 4 1.51 -23.49 -16.06
CA SER A 4 0.35 -23.32 -15.18
C SER A 4 -0.14 -21.87 -15.17
N ASP A 5 -1.41 -21.65 -14.84
CA ASP A 5 -1.95 -20.30 -14.63
C ASP A 5 -1.17 -19.53 -13.55
N ALA A 6 -0.71 -20.22 -12.51
CA ALA A 6 0.11 -19.64 -11.45
C ALA A 6 1.47 -19.15 -11.94
N GLU A 7 2.08 -19.79 -12.94
CA GLU A 7 3.32 -19.32 -13.55
C GLU A 7 3.08 -18.11 -14.45
N ARG A 8 2.01 -18.12 -15.25
CA ARG A 8 1.62 -16.94 -16.05
C ARG A 8 1.38 -15.73 -15.15
N GLU A 9 0.68 -15.92 -14.04
CA GLU A 9 0.39 -14.84 -13.11
C GLU A 9 1.64 -14.31 -12.41
N ARG A 10 2.58 -15.20 -12.02
CA ARG A 10 3.89 -14.77 -11.49
C ARG A 10 4.69 -13.95 -12.51
N VAL A 11 4.69 -14.35 -13.77
CA VAL A 11 5.39 -13.63 -14.85
C VAL A 11 4.77 -12.26 -15.07
N ALA A 12 3.44 -12.19 -15.08
CA ALA A 12 2.71 -10.95 -15.19
C ALA A 12 3.00 -9.98 -14.03
N GLU A 13 3.17 -10.49 -12.80
CA GLU A 13 3.61 -9.67 -11.65
C GLU A 13 5.03 -9.11 -11.83
N VAL A 14 5.98 -9.88 -12.38
CA VAL A 14 7.35 -9.38 -12.66
C VAL A 14 7.30 -8.23 -13.65
N LEU A 15 6.52 -8.39 -14.72
CA LEU A 15 6.34 -7.39 -15.77
C LEU A 15 5.68 -6.13 -15.19
N ARG A 16 4.67 -6.30 -14.32
CA ARG A 16 4.00 -5.20 -13.61
C ARG A 16 4.97 -4.42 -12.71
N GLU A 17 5.84 -5.12 -11.97
CA GLU A 17 6.86 -4.49 -11.13
C GLU A 17 7.92 -3.75 -11.96
N ALA A 18 8.34 -4.32 -13.09
CA ALA A 18 9.33 -3.69 -13.95
C ALA A 18 8.85 -2.36 -14.56
N VAL A 19 7.57 -2.25 -14.92
CA VAL A 19 6.97 -0.97 -15.35
C VAL A 19 6.88 0.00 -14.18
N ALA A 20 6.44 -0.48 -13.01
CA ALA A 20 6.37 0.33 -11.81
C ALA A 20 7.74 0.93 -11.47
N GLU A 21 8.83 0.19 -11.62
CA GLU A 21 10.21 0.65 -11.43
C GLU A 21 10.76 1.54 -12.57
N GLY A 22 10.01 1.73 -13.67
CA GLY A 22 10.46 2.46 -14.86
C GLY A 22 11.55 1.74 -15.66
N ARG A 23 11.74 0.45 -15.41
CA ARG A 23 12.70 -0.42 -16.11
C ARG A 23 12.11 -1.02 -17.39
N LEU A 24 10.80 -1.00 -17.51
CA LEU A 24 10.05 -1.44 -18.68
C LEU A 24 9.14 -0.30 -19.16
N GLN A 25 9.17 -0.01 -20.46
CA GLN A 25 8.25 0.96 -21.06
C GLN A 25 6.84 0.37 -21.17
N MET A 26 5.81 1.22 -21.22
CA MET A 26 4.40 0.76 -21.23
C MET A 26 4.08 -0.07 -22.47
N GLU A 27 4.55 0.33 -23.65
CA GLU A 27 4.35 -0.38 -24.91
C GLU A 27 5.00 -1.77 -24.88
N GLU A 28 6.14 -1.88 -24.21
CA GLU A 28 6.86 -3.14 -24.06
C GLU A 28 6.20 -4.07 -23.03
N PHE A 29 5.64 -3.48 -21.97
CA PHE A 29 4.81 -4.20 -21.01
C PHE A 29 3.58 -4.81 -21.63
N GLU A 30 2.82 -4.05 -22.43
CA GLU A 30 1.63 -4.57 -23.10
C GLU A 30 1.96 -5.76 -23.99
N GLN A 31 3.06 -5.66 -24.76
CA GLN A 31 3.55 -6.74 -25.62
C GLN A 31 3.95 -7.99 -24.82
N ARG A 32 4.72 -7.81 -23.73
CA ARG A 32 5.18 -8.93 -22.90
C ARG A 32 4.05 -9.54 -22.07
N LEU A 33 3.06 -8.75 -21.65
CA LEU A 33 1.88 -9.21 -20.90
C LEU A 33 0.95 -10.04 -21.79
N ASP A 34 0.70 -9.59 -23.02
CA ASP A 34 -0.06 -10.37 -24.00
C ASP A 34 0.64 -11.69 -24.35
N ALA A 35 1.97 -11.66 -24.54
CA ALA A 35 2.77 -12.87 -24.74
C ALA A 35 2.71 -13.83 -23.55
N THR A 36 2.67 -13.31 -22.32
CA THR A 36 2.56 -14.10 -21.09
C THR A 36 1.25 -14.89 -21.05
N TYR A 37 0.12 -14.26 -21.37
CA TYR A 37 -1.18 -14.96 -21.35
C TYR A 37 -1.38 -15.90 -22.55
N LYS A 38 -0.64 -15.69 -23.65
CA LYS A 38 -0.62 -16.60 -24.81
C LYS A 38 0.32 -17.80 -24.64
N ALA A 39 1.28 -17.73 -23.71
CA ALA A 39 2.27 -18.78 -23.49
C ALA A 39 1.65 -20.09 -22.99
N ARG A 40 1.97 -21.18 -23.69
CA ARG A 40 1.51 -22.54 -23.41
C ARG A 40 2.55 -23.36 -22.66
N THR A 41 3.82 -22.97 -22.72
CA THR A 41 4.92 -23.71 -22.11
C THR A 41 5.74 -22.85 -21.16
N HIS A 42 6.35 -23.47 -20.15
CA HIS A 42 7.23 -22.79 -19.19
C HIS A 42 8.41 -22.09 -19.89
N SER A 43 8.97 -22.74 -20.92
CA SER A 43 10.05 -22.21 -21.76
C SER A 43 9.67 -20.96 -22.56
N GLU A 44 8.38 -20.72 -22.81
CA GLU A 44 7.92 -19.48 -23.46
C GLU A 44 7.83 -18.31 -22.48
N LEU A 45 7.80 -18.57 -21.18
CA LEU A 45 7.69 -17.56 -20.13
C LEU A 45 9.05 -17.00 -19.68
N GLU A 46 10.09 -17.84 -19.62
CA GLU A 46 11.45 -17.42 -19.20
C GLU A 46 12.02 -16.22 -19.97
N PRO A 47 11.90 -16.14 -21.32
CA PRO A 47 12.46 -15.02 -22.08
C PRO A 47 11.82 -13.68 -21.75
N LEU A 48 10.54 -13.67 -21.32
CA LEU A 48 9.76 -12.46 -21.09
C LEU A 48 10.24 -11.67 -19.88
N VAL A 49 10.96 -12.32 -18.97
CA VAL A 49 11.40 -11.74 -17.69
C VAL A 49 12.90 -11.90 -17.44
N ARG A 50 13.68 -12.44 -18.38
CA ARG A 50 15.10 -12.77 -18.17
C ARG A 50 15.98 -11.55 -17.86
N ASP A 51 15.59 -10.40 -18.39
CA ASP A 51 16.24 -9.10 -18.27
C ASP A 51 15.68 -8.28 -17.09
N LEU A 52 14.71 -8.83 -16.38
CA LEU A 52 14.05 -8.21 -15.25
C LEU A 52 14.44 -8.95 -13.95
N PRO A 53 14.57 -8.25 -12.81
CA PRO A 53 14.90 -8.89 -11.55
C PRO A 53 13.80 -9.89 -11.16
N ALA A 54 14.20 -11.09 -10.74
CA ALA A 54 13.26 -12.13 -10.31
C ALA A 54 12.45 -11.65 -9.08
N PRO A 55 11.12 -11.86 -9.03
CA PRO A 55 10.35 -11.60 -7.82
C PRO A 55 10.68 -12.67 -6.78
N GLY A 56 11.03 -12.21 -5.58
CA GLY A 56 10.89 -12.97 -4.35
C GLY A 56 11.60 -14.32 -4.31
N GLY A 57 12.90 -14.31 -4.00
CA GLY A 57 13.60 -15.50 -3.54
C GLY A 57 13.06 -15.98 -2.18
N VAL A 58 12.66 -17.26 -2.17
CA VAL A 58 12.56 -18.23 -1.05
C VAL A 58 11.61 -17.95 0.14
N VAL A 59 10.58 -18.79 0.22
CA VAL A 59 9.81 -19.12 1.44
C VAL A 59 10.43 -20.32 2.16
N ALA A 60 10.75 -20.17 3.45
CA ALA A 60 10.92 -21.24 4.45
C ALA A 60 10.83 -20.62 5.89
N PRO A 61 10.57 -21.37 6.96
CA PRO A 61 9.27 -21.40 7.65
C PRO A 61 9.25 -20.77 9.06
N VAL A 62 8.02 -20.52 9.53
CA VAL A 62 7.51 -20.40 10.92
C VAL A 62 8.54 -20.20 12.05
N GLY A 63 8.52 -19.01 12.65
CA GLY A 63 9.04 -18.76 14.00
C GLY A 63 7.93 -18.23 14.90
N GLN A 64 7.47 -19.09 15.82
CA GLN A 64 6.67 -18.70 16.98
C GLN A 64 7.48 -17.81 17.94
N GLY A 65 6.78 -16.96 18.70
CA GLY A 65 7.34 -16.21 19.83
C GLY A 65 7.28 -14.70 19.60
N GLY A 66 6.64 -13.89 20.42
CA GLY A 66 5.86 -14.13 21.62
C GLY A 66 5.10 -12.84 21.94
N SER A 67 4.03 -12.95 22.72
CA SER A 67 3.41 -11.76 23.33
C SER A 67 4.34 -11.21 24.40
N PRO A 68 4.68 -9.91 24.38
CA PRO A 68 4.85 -9.18 25.62
C PRO A 68 3.55 -8.43 25.89
N ALA A 69 2.84 -8.85 26.94
CA ALA A 69 2.01 -7.92 27.68
C ALA A 69 2.85 -6.69 28.04
N ARG A 70 2.39 -5.47 27.74
CA ARG A 70 2.80 -4.21 28.41
C ARG A 70 1.80 -3.10 28.04
N THR A 71 1.02 -2.62 28.99
CA THR A 71 1.26 -1.39 29.79
C THR A 71 0.91 -0.11 29.03
N GLY A 72 -0.32 0.39 29.24
CA GLY A 72 -0.59 1.77 29.62
C GLY A 72 -0.24 2.96 28.69
N SER A 73 0.21 2.77 27.45
CA SER A 73 0.36 3.89 26.51
C SER A 73 -0.94 4.11 25.72
N THR A 74 -1.49 5.31 25.79
CA THR A 74 -2.62 5.75 24.94
C THR A 74 -2.20 6.10 23.51
N GLY A 75 -0.98 5.75 23.09
CA GLY A 75 -0.44 6.01 21.75
C GLY A 75 -0.20 4.74 20.93
N VAL A 76 -0.10 4.90 19.61
CA VAL A 76 0.27 3.84 18.66
C VAL A 76 1.68 3.33 18.97
N ASP A 77 1.84 2.02 19.20
CA ASP A 77 3.16 1.38 19.32
C ASP A 77 3.78 1.20 17.92
N TRP A 78 4.50 2.22 17.47
CA TRP A 78 5.20 2.21 16.19
C TRP A 78 6.34 1.18 16.13
N ALA A 79 6.98 0.86 17.27
CA ALA A 79 8.04 -0.13 17.30
C ALA A 79 7.51 -1.54 16.95
N ALA A 80 6.29 -1.87 17.36
CA ALA A 80 5.63 -3.11 16.98
C ALA A 80 5.15 -3.14 15.52
N ARG A 81 4.99 -1.97 14.88
CA ARG A 81 4.50 -1.86 13.49
C ARG A 81 5.59 -1.77 12.44
N VAL A 82 6.84 -1.50 12.82
CA VAL A 82 7.97 -1.42 11.87
C VAL A 82 8.81 -2.69 11.95
N GLY A 83 9.14 -3.25 10.79
CA GLY A 83 9.96 -4.44 10.63
C GLY A 83 9.19 -5.72 10.28
N GLY A 84 9.95 -6.68 9.75
CA GLY A 84 9.42 -7.92 9.16
C GLY A 84 9.24 -7.80 7.64
N PRO A 85 9.05 -8.92 6.94
CA PRO A 85 8.96 -8.93 5.48
C PRO A 85 7.69 -8.21 5.02
N ALA A 86 7.80 -7.47 3.91
CA ALA A 86 6.65 -6.90 3.23
C ALA A 86 5.67 -7.99 2.81
N THR A 87 4.38 -7.78 3.05
CA THR A 87 3.32 -8.66 2.54
C THR A 87 2.72 -8.12 1.25
N SER A 88 3.01 -6.86 0.90
CA SER A 88 2.59 -6.24 -0.35
C SER A 88 3.60 -5.19 -0.80
N THR A 89 4.09 -5.34 -2.04
CA THR A 89 4.99 -4.41 -2.73
C THR A 89 4.25 -3.50 -3.71
N GLY A 90 2.98 -3.80 -4.02
CA GLY A 90 2.20 -2.96 -4.92
C GLY A 90 0.72 -3.34 -5.02
N ALA A 91 0.02 -2.53 -5.82
CA ALA A 91 -1.36 -2.77 -6.20
C ALA A 91 -1.64 -2.18 -7.60
N PHE A 92 -2.41 -2.92 -8.40
CA PHE A 92 -2.68 -2.56 -9.79
C PHE A 92 -4.18 -2.73 -10.09
N ALA A 93 -4.74 -1.77 -10.81
CA ALA A 93 -6.08 -1.87 -11.38
C ALA A 93 -6.07 -1.32 -12.81
N PHE A 94 -6.40 -2.17 -13.78
CA PHE A 94 -6.58 -1.73 -15.17
C PHE A 94 -8.01 -1.27 -15.41
N TRP A 95 -8.98 -2.10 -15.01
CA TRP A 95 -10.41 -1.82 -15.05
C TRP A 95 -11.01 -2.10 -13.66
N GLY A 96 -11.62 -1.09 -13.03
CA GLY A 96 -12.22 -1.22 -11.71
C GLY A 96 -11.31 -0.67 -10.62
N GLY A 97 -11.03 -1.44 -9.56
CA GLY A 97 -10.18 -0.92 -8.50
C GLY A 97 -9.59 -1.93 -7.54
N PHE A 98 -8.64 -1.47 -6.73
CA PHE A 98 -7.99 -2.28 -5.70
C PHE A 98 -8.26 -1.71 -4.30
N ARG A 99 -8.10 -2.57 -3.30
CA ARG A 99 -8.18 -2.18 -1.89
C ARG A 99 -7.06 -2.84 -1.08
N ARG A 100 -6.42 -2.07 -0.21
CA ARG A 100 -5.45 -2.52 0.80
C ARG A 100 -5.86 -1.96 2.15
N LYS A 101 -6.30 -2.84 3.06
CA LYS A 101 -6.81 -2.51 4.40
C LYS A 101 -6.41 -3.56 5.41
N GLY A 102 -6.47 -3.18 6.69
CA GLY A 102 -6.19 -4.07 7.82
C GLY A 102 -4.70 -4.21 8.10
N THR A 103 -4.31 -5.35 8.68
CA THR A 103 -2.94 -5.62 9.09
C THR A 103 -2.12 -6.22 7.95
N TRP A 104 -1.64 -5.37 7.05
CA TRP A 104 -0.69 -5.72 5.98
C TRP A 104 0.64 -4.99 6.19
N THR A 105 1.75 -5.56 5.71
CA THR A 105 3.07 -4.93 5.79
C THR A 105 3.40 -4.25 4.46
N VAL A 106 3.48 -2.92 4.49
CA VAL A 106 3.88 -2.09 3.35
C VAL A 106 5.37 -2.25 3.08
N ALA A 107 5.75 -2.57 1.85
CA ALA A 107 7.14 -2.57 1.45
C ALA A 107 7.77 -1.17 1.53
N ARG A 108 9.08 -1.10 1.72
CA ARG A 108 9.90 0.12 1.66
C ARG A 108 9.63 0.93 0.39
N LYS A 109 9.34 0.26 -0.72
CA LYS A 109 8.82 0.86 -1.94
C LYS A 109 7.52 0.15 -2.29
N PHE A 110 6.41 0.87 -2.23
CA PHE A 110 5.10 0.38 -2.61
C PHE A 110 4.59 1.13 -3.83
N THR A 111 4.17 0.43 -4.88
CA THR A 111 3.67 1.09 -6.10
C THR A 111 2.22 0.75 -6.38
N ALA A 112 1.39 1.78 -6.47
CA ALA A 112 -0.01 1.72 -6.79
C ALA A 112 -0.28 2.36 -8.15
N PHE A 113 -0.93 1.62 -9.03
CA PHE A 113 -1.32 2.11 -10.36
C PHE A 113 -2.79 1.82 -10.64
N ALA A 114 -3.52 2.82 -11.12
CA ALA A 114 -4.89 2.69 -11.60
C ALA A 114 -5.03 3.33 -12.99
N MET A 115 -5.44 2.56 -14.00
CA MET A 115 -5.70 3.08 -15.33
C MET A 115 -7.12 3.64 -15.43
N TRP A 116 -8.15 2.79 -15.26
CA TRP A 116 -9.57 3.19 -15.26
C TRP A 116 -10.27 2.73 -13.98
N GLY A 117 -10.61 3.69 -13.13
CA GLY A 117 -11.29 3.47 -11.86
C GLY A 117 -10.47 3.98 -10.67
N GLY A 118 -10.04 3.13 -9.75
CA GLY A 118 -9.40 3.65 -8.55
C GLY A 118 -8.75 2.68 -7.58
N GLY A 119 -8.18 3.24 -6.51
CA GLY A 119 -7.46 2.48 -5.51
C GLY A 119 -7.72 3.01 -4.11
N GLU A 120 -7.82 2.11 -3.13
CA GLU A 120 -7.91 2.48 -1.72
C GLU A 120 -6.76 1.86 -0.95
N ILE A 121 -5.94 2.71 -0.33
CA ILE A 121 -4.80 2.33 0.51
C ILE A 121 -5.08 2.86 1.92
N ASP A 122 -5.20 1.97 2.89
CA ASP A 122 -5.40 2.32 4.29
C ASP A 122 -4.19 1.91 5.11
N LEU A 123 -3.48 2.93 5.62
CA LEU A 123 -2.26 2.79 6.42
C LEU A 123 -2.54 2.84 7.94
N ARG A 124 -3.80 2.98 8.37
CA ARG A 124 -4.14 3.14 9.79
C ARG A 124 -3.83 1.92 10.65
N GLU A 125 -3.95 0.74 10.07
CA GLU A 125 -3.69 -0.56 10.70
C GLU A 125 -2.48 -1.28 10.05
N ALA A 126 -1.84 -0.64 9.08
CA ALA A 126 -0.72 -1.24 8.36
C ALA A 126 0.55 -1.30 9.23
N ARG A 127 1.38 -2.29 8.94
CA ARG A 127 2.78 -2.42 9.35
C ARG A 127 3.68 -1.93 8.22
N PHE A 128 4.92 -1.61 8.51
CA PHE A 128 5.90 -1.10 7.54
C PHE A 128 7.15 -1.96 7.58
N GLU A 129 7.68 -2.32 6.42
CA GLU A 129 8.93 -3.07 6.29
C GLU A 129 10.11 -2.28 6.89
N ASP A 130 10.11 -0.96 6.68
CA ASP A 130 11.19 -0.04 7.04
C ASP A 130 10.64 1.24 7.69
N ARG A 131 11.51 2.03 8.32
CA ARG A 131 11.17 3.36 8.88
C ARG A 131 11.01 4.42 7.81
N GLU A 132 11.62 4.21 6.64
CA GLU A 132 11.45 5.07 5.47
C GLU A 132 10.71 4.31 4.38
N VAL A 133 9.51 4.76 4.05
CA VAL A 133 8.66 4.11 3.04
C VAL A 133 8.23 5.09 1.97
N VAL A 134 8.30 4.66 0.72
CA VAL A 134 7.82 5.42 -0.43
C VAL A 134 6.61 4.72 -1.02
N VAL A 135 5.47 5.43 -1.03
CA VAL A 135 4.23 5.00 -1.68
C VAL A 135 4.09 5.79 -2.98
N ARG A 136 4.23 5.12 -4.12
CA ARG A 136 4.06 5.71 -5.44
C ARG A 136 2.63 5.50 -5.90
N CYS A 137 1.93 6.55 -6.27
CA CYS A 137 0.53 6.55 -6.68
C CYS A 137 0.43 7.13 -8.09
N PHE A 138 0.03 6.29 -9.04
CA PHE A 138 -0.18 6.67 -10.43
C PHE A 138 -1.63 6.43 -10.81
N THR A 139 -2.31 7.45 -11.32
CA THR A 139 -3.67 7.31 -11.84
C THR A 139 -3.81 7.99 -13.20
N ILE A 140 -4.43 7.30 -14.16
CA ILE A 140 -4.69 7.84 -15.50
C ILE A 140 -6.11 8.42 -15.56
N MET A 141 -7.13 7.61 -15.27
CA MET A 141 -8.55 7.99 -15.26
C MET A 141 -9.22 7.49 -13.97
N GLY A 142 -9.70 8.42 -13.14
CA GLY A 142 -10.35 8.13 -11.85
C GLY A 142 -9.50 8.47 -10.62
N GLY A 143 -9.68 7.77 -9.49
CA GLY A 143 -9.23 8.28 -8.19
C GLY A 143 -8.54 7.26 -7.27
N MET A 144 -7.51 7.69 -6.55
CA MET A 144 -6.85 6.90 -5.51
C MET A 144 -6.97 7.60 -4.15
N GLN A 145 -7.46 6.88 -3.15
CA GLN A 145 -7.54 7.36 -1.77
C GLN A 145 -6.46 6.69 -0.93
N VAL A 146 -5.57 7.49 -0.37
CA VAL A 146 -4.63 7.08 0.68
C VAL A 146 -5.15 7.61 2.01
N THR A 147 -5.41 6.72 2.96
CA THR A 147 -5.81 7.07 4.32
C THR A 147 -4.66 6.79 5.27
N VAL A 148 -4.26 7.80 6.03
CA VAL A 148 -3.15 7.71 6.99
C VAL A 148 -3.66 7.99 8.41
N PRO A 149 -3.08 7.36 9.45
CA PRO A 149 -3.42 7.68 10.82
C PRO A 149 -2.82 9.06 11.21
N PRO A 150 -3.41 9.78 12.18
CA PRO A 150 -2.97 11.14 12.52
C PRO A 150 -1.51 11.26 12.98
N GLU A 151 -0.96 10.19 13.55
CA GLU A 151 0.35 10.14 14.21
C GLU A 151 1.50 9.80 13.24
N LEU A 152 1.17 9.42 12.01
CA LEU A 152 2.13 9.03 10.97
C LEU A 152 2.79 10.26 10.35
N ASP A 153 4.12 10.23 10.25
CA ASP A 153 4.88 11.24 9.52
C ASP A 153 4.70 11.03 8.01
N VAL A 154 4.05 11.98 7.35
CA VAL A 154 3.66 11.88 5.93
C VAL A 154 4.09 13.12 5.17
N GLU A 155 4.87 12.90 4.12
CA GLU A 155 5.25 13.91 3.14
C GLU A 155 4.56 13.58 1.82
N VAL A 156 3.80 14.51 1.26
CA VAL A 156 3.14 14.31 -0.04
C VAL A 156 3.82 15.14 -1.12
N ARG A 157 4.17 14.50 -2.24
CA ARG A 157 4.80 15.14 -3.40
C ARG A 157 4.33 14.50 -4.70
N GLY A 158 3.34 15.09 -5.35
CA GLY A 158 2.89 14.64 -6.66
C GLY A 158 2.29 15.75 -7.50
N ILE A 159 1.97 15.42 -8.75
CA ILE A 159 1.47 16.36 -9.75
C ILE A 159 0.13 15.85 -10.28
N GLY A 160 -0.89 16.72 -10.33
CA GLY A 160 -2.15 16.47 -11.03
C GLY A 160 -2.17 17.20 -12.39
N ILE A 161 -2.49 16.51 -13.48
CA ILE A 161 -2.55 17.04 -14.85
C ILE A 161 -3.96 16.76 -15.40
N MET A 162 -4.90 17.67 -15.15
CA MET A 162 -6.37 17.49 -15.27
C MET A 162 -7.04 16.82 -14.06
N GLY A 163 -6.60 17.22 -12.87
CA GLY A 163 -7.22 16.92 -11.58
C GLY A 163 -6.30 17.27 -10.42
N GLY A 164 -6.30 16.49 -9.33
CA GLY A 164 -5.61 16.86 -8.07
C GLY A 164 -4.67 15.80 -7.52
N PHE A 165 -3.55 16.22 -6.94
CA PHE A 165 -2.71 15.36 -6.11
C PHE A 165 -2.65 15.95 -4.71
N GLY A 166 -3.10 15.18 -3.72
CA GLY A 166 -3.62 15.68 -2.46
C GLY A 166 -2.57 16.31 -1.56
N ASP A 167 -2.74 17.61 -1.31
CA ASP A 167 -1.93 18.41 -0.36
C ASP A 167 -2.63 18.59 1.01
N ARG A 168 -3.85 18.04 1.18
CA ARG A 168 -4.64 18.19 2.43
C ARG A 168 -4.10 17.38 3.63
N ALA A 169 -3.11 16.51 3.41
CA ALA A 169 -2.40 15.81 4.48
C ALA A 169 -0.97 16.35 4.69
N SER A 170 -0.61 17.47 4.07
CA SER A 170 0.65 18.15 4.39
C SER A 170 0.42 19.03 5.63
N GLY A 171 1.20 18.84 6.70
CA GLY A 171 1.24 19.77 7.84
C GLY A 171 0.13 19.68 8.92
N GLU A 172 -0.96 18.95 8.71
CA GLU A 172 -2.05 18.84 9.73
C GLU A 172 -1.84 17.76 10.82
N GLY A 173 -0.82 16.92 10.70
CA GLY A 173 -0.51 15.88 11.70
C GLY A 173 0.52 16.39 12.72
N ILE A 174 0.42 15.93 13.97
CA ILE A 174 1.51 16.00 14.94
C ILE A 174 2.22 14.64 14.87
N PRO A 175 3.36 14.51 14.17
CA PRO A 175 4.05 13.23 14.08
C PRO A 175 4.44 12.77 15.48
N SER A 176 4.07 11.53 15.83
CA SER A 176 4.47 10.97 17.13
C SER A 176 5.94 10.53 17.07
N PRO A 177 6.72 10.71 18.17
CA PRO A 177 8.09 10.23 18.23
C PRO A 177 8.20 8.75 17.85
N GLY A 178 9.03 8.45 16.85
CA GLY A 178 9.28 7.08 16.39
C GLY A 178 8.33 6.55 15.32
N SER A 179 7.38 7.34 14.81
CA SER A 179 6.58 6.97 13.64
C SER A 179 7.47 6.84 12.38
N PRO A 180 7.14 5.92 11.46
CA PRO A 180 7.84 5.83 10.18
C PRO A 180 7.50 7.03 9.30
N ARG A 181 8.47 7.44 8.49
CA ARG A 181 8.31 8.50 7.49
C ARG A 181 7.81 7.90 6.19
N VAL A 182 6.62 8.33 5.77
CA VAL A 182 5.96 7.84 4.55
C VAL A 182 5.90 8.96 3.52
N ARG A 183 6.61 8.77 2.41
CA ARG A 183 6.59 9.67 1.27
C ARG A 183 5.56 9.19 0.25
N ILE A 184 4.50 9.95 0.05
CA ILE A 184 3.49 9.67 -0.97
C ILE A 184 3.86 10.47 -2.21
N THR A 185 4.16 9.78 -3.31
CA THR A 185 4.67 10.39 -4.54
C THR A 185 3.92 9.90 -5.76
N GLY A 186 4.01 10.62 -6.89
CA GLY A 186 3.49 10.14 -8.18
C GLY A 186 2.76 11.22 -8.96
N PHE A 187 1.86 10.80 -9.86
CA PHE A 187 1.06 11.72 -10.66
C PHE A 187 -0.36 11.20 -10.90
N ALA A 188 -1.27 12.14 -11.10
CA ALA A 188 -2.64 11.90 -11.55
C ALA A 188 -2.85 12.62 -12.88
N LEU A 189 -3.35 11.94 -13.91
CA LEU A 189 -3.74 12.58 -15.18
C LEU A 189 -5.20 13.08 -15.08
N MET A 190 -6.17 12.32 -15.57
CA MET A 190 -7.61 12.65 -15.51
C MET A 190 -8.28 12.10 -14.23
N GLY A 191 -8.05 12.76 -13.10
CA GLY A 191 -8.66 12.41 -11.82
C GLY A 191 -7.80 12.82 -10.63
N GLY A 192 -7.72 12.02 -9.56
CA GLY A 192 -6.96 12.48 -8.39
C GLY A 192 -6.40 11.43 -7.46
N VAL A 193 -5.37 11.83 -6.72
CA VAL A 193 -4.86 11.07 -5.57
C VAL A 193 -5.16 11.89 -4.33
N ASP A 194 -6.10 11.46 -3.51
CA ASP A 194 -6.42 12.11 -2.24
C ASP A 194 -5.67 11.43 -1.10
N VAL A 195 -5.00 12.24 -0.27
CA VAL A 195 -4.37 11.77 0.97
C VAL A 195 -5.12 12.39 2.13
N GLU A 196 -5.65 11.57 3.03
CA GLU A 196 -6.49 12.02 4.14
C GLU A 196 -6.04 11.41 5.48
N ARG A 197 -6.00 12.23 6.53
CA ARG A 197 -5.80 11.77 7.90
C ARG A 197 -7.12 11.32 8.54
N LYS A 198 -7.20 10.08 9.01
CA LYS A 198 -8.36 9.57 9.76
C LYS A 198 -7.91 8.76 10.97
N ARG A 199 -8.56 8.98 12.12
CA ARG A 199 -8.43 8.13 13.32
C ARG A 199 -8.78 6.66 13.02
N THR A 200 -8.19 5.74 13.78
CA THR A 200 -8.49 4.31 13.66
C THR A 200 -9.93 4.01 14.07
N LYS A 201 -10.50 2.89 13.61
CA LYS A 201 -11.84 2.46 14.06
C LYS A 201 -11.87 2.16 15.56
N ALA A 202 -10.83 1.50 16.07
CA ALA A 202 -10.71 1.14 17.49
C ALA A 202 -10.69 2.37 18.42
N GLU A 203 -10.03 3.46 18.04
CA GLU A 203 -10.05 4.70 18.82
C GLU A 203 -11.43 5.36 18.83
N LYS A 204 -12.11 5.39 17.67
CA LYS A 204 -13.47 5.92 17.58
C LYS A 204 -14.46 5.13 18.44
N GLU A 205 -14.30 3.82 18.52
CA GLU A 205 -15.12 2.95 19.37
C GLU A 205 -14.85 3.20 20.86
N ARG A 206 -13.58 3.27 21.27
CA ARG A 206 -13.19 3.60 22.66
C ARG A 206 -13.70 4.96 23.11
N GLU A 207 -13.66 5.97 22.25
CA GLU A 207 -14.14 7.32 22.54
C GLU A 207 -15.68 7.34 22.68
N ARG A 208 -16.39 6.60 21.82
CA ARG A 208 -17.84 6.40 21.94
C ARG A 208 -18.24 5.68 23.22
N GLU A 209 -17.48 4.68 23.64
CA GLU A 209 -17.70 3.97 24.90
C GLU A 209 -17.45 4.87 26.12
N ARG A 210 -16.37 5.65 26.12
CA ARG A 210 -16.10 6.65 27.16
C ARG A 210 -17.20 7.70 27.25
N ALA A 211 -17.65 8.23 26.10
CA ALA A 211 -18.76 9.18 26.06
C ALA A 211 -20.09 8.58 26.57
N ARG A 212 -20.33 7.28 26.31
CA ARG A 212 -21.48 6.55 26.87
C ARG A 212 -21.38 6.36 28.38
N GLN A 213 -20.18 6.11 28.92
CA GLN A 213 -19.96 5.97 30.37
C GLN A 213 -20.12 7.30 31.11
N LEU A 214 -19.59 8.40 30.56
CA LEU A 214 -19.75 9.74 31.13
C LEU A 214 -21.21 10.19 31.21
N LYS A 215 -22.02 9.87 30.18
CA LYS A 215 -23.46 10.16 30.18
C LYS A 215 -24.28 9.33 31.16
N LYS A 216 -23.80 8.14 31.55
CA LYS A 216 -24.47 7.29 32.55
C LYS A 216 -24.19 7.78 33.97
N GLY A 217 -22.96 8.22 34.25
CA GLY A 217 -22.59 8.76 35.57
C GLY A 217 -23.15 10.16 35.87
N SER A 218 -23.53 10.95 34.86
CA SER A 218 -24.10 12.30 35.05
C SER A 218 -25.63 12.32 35.23
N GLY A 219 -26.28 11.16 35.32
CA GLY A 219 -27.73 11.04 35.50
C GLY A 219 -28.15 10.43 36.84
N GLU A 220 -27.20 10.22 37.76
CA GLU A 220 -27.41 9.65 39.10
C GLU A 220 -27.16 10.66 40.25
N ASP A 221 -26.93 11.94 39.93
CA ASP A 221 -26.90 13.08 40.87
C ASP A 221 -28.10 14.02 40.61
#